data_AF-W1XMD2-F1
#
_entry.id   AF-W1XMD2-F1
#
_cell.length_a   1.000
_cell.length_b   1.000
_cell.length_c   1.000
_cell.angle_alpha   90.00
_cell.angle_beta   90.00
_cell.angle_gamma   90.00
#
_symmetry.space_group_name_H-M   'P 1'
#
loop_
_entity.id
_entity.type
_entity.pdbx_description
1 polymer ?
#
loop_
_entity_poly.entity_id
_entity_poly.type
_entity_poly.pdbx_seq_one_letter_code
_entity_poly.pdbx_strand_id
1 'polypeptide(L)'
;QAKNFLAIDPVLNPENFSQGHLMWNDDLSSEAQPLWEAARAHGLRRGVTQYLMLPNRALGFLSFSRSSAREIPILSDELQLKMQL
;
A
#
# COMPACT_ATOMS: atom_id res chain seq x y z
N GLN A 1 18.14 4.54 15.21
CA GLN A 1 18.75 3.57 14.26
C GLN A 1 17.72 3.29 13.17
N ALA A 2 18.10 3.25 11.89
CA ALA A 2 17.18 2.91 10.81
C ALA A 2 16.89 1.41 10.83
N LYS A 3 15.61 1.02 10.77
CA LYS A 3 15.17 -0.38 10.66
C LYS A 3 15.07 -0.73 9.18
N ASN A 4 15.52 -1.93 8.78
CA ASN A 4 15.45 -2.40 7.40
C ASN A 4 14.03 -2.85 7.01
N PHE A 5 13.09 -1.91 6.97
CA PHE A 5 11.68 -2.23 6.69
C PHE A 5 11.43 -2.72 5.28
N LEU A 6 12.29 -2.37 4.33
CA LEU A 6 12.22 -2.85 2.94
C LEU A 6 12.14 -4.38 2.84
N ALA A 7 12.81 -5.11 3.75
CA ALA A 7 12.83 -6.57 3.73
C ALA A 7 11.50 -7.22 4.16
N ILE A 8 10.62 -6.47 4.81
CA ILE A 8 9.34 -6.98 5.35
C ILE A 8 8.14 -6.20 4.82
N ASP A 9 8.34 -5.21 3.94
CA ASP A 9 7.26 -4.31 3.52
C ASP A 9 6.30 -5.04 2.55
N PRO A 10 5.06 -5.34 2.98
CA PRO A 10 4.13 -6.10 2.17
C PRO A 10 3.60 -5.29 0.98
N VAL A 11 3.73 -3.95 0.99
CA VAL A 11 3.30 -3.10 -0.13
C VAL A 11 4.30 -3.11 -1.30
N LEU A 12 5.44 -3.77 -1.12
CA LEU A 12 6.47 -3.93 -2.15
C LEU A 12 6.54 -5.37 -2.68
N ASN A 13 5.63 -6.26 -2.23
CA ASN A 13 5.49 -7.61 -2.77
C ASN A 13 4.39 -7.64 -3.85
N PRO A 14 4.73 -7.86 -5.14
CA PRO A 14 3.75 -7.92 -6.23
C PRO A 14 2.66 -9.00 -6.04
N GLU A 15 2.94 -10.07 -5.29
CA GLU A 15 1.98 -11.16 -5.03
C GLU A 15 0.76 -10.71 -4.22
N ASN A 16 0.90 -9.62 -3.46
CA ASN A 16 -0.18 -9.07 -2.64
C ASN A 16 -1.19 -8.25 -3.46
N PHE A 17 -0.89 -7.93 -4.73
CA PHE A 17 -1.69 -7.02 -5.53
C PHE A 17 -2.72 -7.76 -6.39
N SER A 18 -3.94 -7.25 -6.39
CA SER A 18 -5.00 -7.68 -7.32
C SER A 18 -5.14 -6.64 -8.42
N GLN A 19 -4.94 -7.05 -9.69
CA GLN A 19 -5.00 -6.16 -10.86
C GLN A 19 -4.13 -4.89 -10.76
N GLY A 20 -2.94 -5.00 -10.16
CA GLY A 20 -2.06 -3.85 -9.98
C GLY A 20 -2.30 -3.05 -8.71
N HIS A 21 -3.35 -3.36 -7.95
CA HIS A 21 -3.84 -2.53 -6.85
C HIS A 21 -3.78 -3.24 -5.49
N LEU A 22 -3.45 -2.48 -4.44
CA LEU A 22 -3.37 -2.97 -3.07
C LEU A 22 -3.92 -1.92 -2.09
N MET A 23 -5.04 -2.25 -1.46
CA MET A 23 -5.59 -1.47 -0.34
C MET A 23 -4.92 -1.87 0.96
N TRP A 24 -4.49 -0.90 1.75
CA TRP A 24 -3.89 -1.19 3.07
C TRP A 24 -5.00 -1.57 4.05
N ASN A 25 -4.97 -2.82 4.50
CA ASN A 25 -5.90 -3.36 5.48
C ASN A 25 -5.14 -3.99 6.66
N ASP A 26 -5.86 -4.37 7.71
CA ASP A 26 -5.24 -4.91 8.91
C ASP A 26 -4.69 -6.34 8.70
N ASP A 27 -5.22 -7.10 7.73
CA ASP A 27 -4.71 -8.44 7.38
C ASP A 27 -3.30 -8.34 6.78
N LEU A 28 -3.08 -7.42 5.84
CA LEU A 28 -1.78 -7.07 5.28
C LEU A 28 -0.79 -6.59 6.37
N SER A 29 -1.33 -6.02 7.44
CA SER A 29 -0.53 -5.50 8.54
C SER A 29 0.01 -6.56 9.49
N SER A 30 -0.61 -7.74 9.52
CA SER A 30 -0.25 -8.84 10.41
C SER A 30 1.14 -9.42 10.12
N GLU A 31 1.53 -9.47 8.85
CA GLU A 31 2.82 -10.02 8.40
C GLU A 31 4.02 -9.12 8.71
N ALA A 32 3.78 -7.82 8.91
CA ALA A 32 4.82 -6.81 9.08
C ALA A 32 4.53 -5.84 10.23
N GLN A 33 4.00 -6.36 11.34
CA GLN A 33 3.51 -5.56 12.47
C GLN A 33 4.48 -4.44 12.93
N PRO A 34 5.81 -4.66 13.04
CA PRO A 34 6.74 -3.61 13.45
C PRO A 34 6.81 -2.41 12.47
N LEU A 35 6.59 -2.63 11.18
CA LEU A 35 6.52 -1.58 10.17
C LEU A 35 5.23 -0.77 10.35
N TRP A 36 4.09 -1.44 10.47
CA TRP A 36 2.78 -0.79 10.55
C TRP A 36 2.58 -0.04 11.87
N GLU A 37 3.12 -0.53 12.98
CA GLU A 37 3.14 0.21 14.24
C GLU A 37 3.96 1.50 14.14
N ALA A 38 5.16 1.42 13.52
CA ALA A 38 5.97 2.61 13.26
C ALA A 38 5.27 3.59 12.33
N ALA A 39 4.66 3.10 11.24
CA ALA A 39 3.91 3.92 10.30
C ALA A 39 2.75 4.66 10.99
N ARG A 40 1.98 3.96 11.85
CA ARG A 40 0.89 4.55 12.65
C ARG A 40 1.39 5.60 13.64
N ALA A 41 2.54 5.38 14.27
CA ALA A 41 3.18 6.36 15.16
C ALA A 41 3.56 7.66 14.42
N HIS A 42 3.84 7.57 13.12
CA HIS A 42 4.11 8.71 12.22
C HIS A 42 2.85 9.23 11.51
N GLY A 43 1.66 8.76 11.89
CA GLY A 43 0.40 9.25 11.35
C GLY A 43 0.00 8.64 10.01
N LEU A 44 0.62 7.54 9.56
CA LEU A 44 0.17 6.78 8.39
C LEU A 44 -0.88 5.76 8.88
N ARG A 45 -2.16 5.99 8.59
CA ARG A 45 -3.25 5.13 9.11
C ARG A 45 -3.97 4.32 8.04
N ARG A 46 -4.08 4.89 6.85
CA ARG A 46 -4.71 4.28 5.68
C ARG A 46 -3.88 4.64 4.45
N GLY A 47 -3.99 3.82 3.42
CA GLY A 47 -3.31 4.07 2.17
C GLY A 47 -3.69 3.06 1.12
N VAL A 48 -3.13 3.29 -0.05
CA VAL A 48 -3.32 2.50 -1.24
C VAL A 48 -2.03 2.51 -2.03
N THR A 49 -1.68 1.35 -2.56
CA THR A 49 -0.50 1.20 -3.42
C THR A 49 -0.94 0.68 -4.77
N GLN A 50 -0.42 1.29 -5.83
CA GLN A 50 -0.49 0.79 -7.19
C GLN A 50 0.90 0.30 -7.59
N TYR A 51 0.99 -0.81 -8.32
CA TYR A 51 2.23 -1.24 -8.95
C TYR A 51 2.07 -1.39 -10.47
N LEU A 52 3.20 -1.24 -11.16
CA LEU A 52 3.31 -1.49 -12.59
C LEU A 52 4.69 -2.06 -12.91
N MET A 53 4.72 -3.14 -13.72
CA MET A 53 5.96 -3.61 -14.34
C MET A 53 6.20 -2.82 -15.63
N LEU A 54 7.33 -2.13 -15.71
CA LEU A 54 7.74 -1.34 -16.86
C LEU A 54 8.35 -2.24 -17.96
N PRO A 55 8.46 -1.77 -19.22
CA PRO A 55 9.07 -2.54 -20.32
C PRO A 55 10.52 -2.98 -20.05
N ASN A 56 11.26 -2.24 -19.22
CA ASN A 56 12.61 -2.59 -18.78
C ASN A 56 12.64 -3.61 -17.62
N ARG A 57 11.50 -4.22 -17.28
CA ARG A 57 11.29 -5.15 -16.17
C ARG A 57 11.47 -4.56 -14.76
N ALA A 58 11.65 -3.25 -14.64
CA ALA A 58 11.61 -2.60 -13.34
C ALA A 58 10.17 -2.61 -12.79
N LEU A 59 10.03 -2.83 -11.48
CA LEU A 59 8.77 -2.73 -10.77
C LEU A 59 8.67 -1.34 -10.13
N GLY A 60 7.69 -0.56 -10.57
CA GLY A 60 7.35 0.73 -9.98
C GLY A 60 6.20 0.57 -8.99
N PHE A 61 6.32 1.19 -7.82
CA PHE A 61 5.28 1.23 -6.79
C PHE A 61 4.95 2.68 -6.46
N LEU A 62 3.65 3.03 -6.46
CA LEU A 62 3.13 4.34 -6.11
C LEU A 62 2.18 4.19 -4.92
N SER A 63 2.57 4.74 -3.77
CA SER A 63 1.79 4.65 -2.52
C SER A 63 1.23 6.00 -2.12
N PHE A 64 -0.08 6.08 -1.94
CA PHE A 64 -0.74 7.20 -1.28
C PHE A 64 -1.11 6.82 0.14
N SER A 65 -0.97 7.76 1.07
CA SER A 65 -1.28 7.53 2.47
C SER A 65 -2.05 8.71 3.05
N ARG A 66 -2.75 8.45 4.15
CA ARG A 66 -3.50 9.47 4.87
C ARG A 66 -3.46 9.22 6.37
N SER A 67 -3.49 10.32 7.12
CA SER A 67 -3.54 10.32 8.58
C SER A 67 -4.92 10.17 9.19
N SER A 68 -5.96 10.45 8.41
CA SER A 68 -7.33 10.19 8.82
C SER A 68 -7.69 8.71 8.66
N ALA A 69 -8.11 8.10 9.77
CA ALA A 69 -8.68 6.75 9.82
C ALA A 69 -10.16 6.71 9.39
N ARG A 70 -10.78 7.86 9.09
CA ARG A 70 -12.18 7.92 8.68
C ARG A 70 -12.36 7.12 7.40
N GLU A 71 -13.27 6.16 7.42
CA GLU A 71 -13.73 5.52 6.19
C GLU A 71 -14.42 6.60 5.36
N ILE A 72 -13.74 7.00 4.29
CA ILE A 72 -14.44 7.62 3.18
C ILE A 72 -14.81 6.43 2.30
N PRO A 73 -16.10 6.21 2.00
CA PRO A 73 -16.48 5.25 0.97
C PRO A 73 -15.99 5.80 -0.36
N ILE A 74 -14.70 5.65 -0.61
CA ILE A 74 -14.18 5.65 -1.95
C ILE A 74 -14.67 4.30 -2.45
N LEU A 75 -15.72 4.30 -3.28
CA LEU A 75 -16.12 3.09 -3.99
C LEU A 75 -14.86 2.56 -4.66
N SER A 76 -14.39 1.39 -4.20
CA SER A 76 -13.22 0.70 -4.75
C SER A 76 -13.27 0.70 -6.27
N ASP A 77 -14.47 0.51 -6.80
CA ASP A 77 -14.77 0.43 -8.23
C ASP A 77 -14.58 1.78 -8.93
N GLU A 78 -14.96 2.89 -8.30
CA GLU A 78 -14.76 4.24 -8.87
C GLU A 78 -13.27 4.60 -8.88
N LEU A 79 -12.55 4.29 -7.81
CA LEU A 79 -11.11 4.53 -7.74
C LEU A 79 -10.35 3.63 -8.71
N GLN A 80 -10.70 2.35 -8.80
CA GLN A 80 -10.15 1.44 -9.80
C GLN A 80 -10.42 1.95 -11.22
N LEU A 81 -11.64 2.37 -11.52
CA LEU A 81 -12.00 2.93 -12.83
C LEU A 81 -11.18 4.20 -13.14
N LYS A 82 -10.98 5.08 -12.16
CA LYS A 82 -10.15 6.28 -12.33
C LYS A 82 -8.66 5.99 -12.51
N MET A 83 -8.17 4.87 -11.99
CA MET A 83 -6.76 4.47 -12.10
C MET A 83 -6.48 3.52 -13.29
N GLN A 84 -7.51 3.12 -14.04
CA GLN A 84 -7.38 2.36 -15.30
C GLN A 84 -7.17 3.25 -16.54
N LEU A 85 -7.22 4.57 -16.39
CA LEU A 85 -6.94 5.57 -17.42
C LEU A 85 -5.48 6.05 -17.34
#